data_AF-A0A1W9W8K6-F1
#
_entry.id   AF-A0A1W9W8K6-F1
#
_cell.length_a   1.000
_cell.length_b   1.000
_cell.length_c   1.000
_cell.angle_alpha   90.00
_cell.angle_beta   90.00
_cell.angle_gamma   90.00
#
_symmetry.space_group_name_H-M   'P 1'
#
loop_
_entity.id
_entity.type
_entity.pdbx_description
1 polymer ?
#
loop_
_entity_poly.entity_id
_entity_poly.type
_entity_poly.pdbx_seq_one_letter_code
_entity_poly.pdbx_strand_id
1 'polypeptide(L)'
;MRILWIDDDYDEQKEQDWFGNIREQHEVQSVTDFEDAYQTISNQLEQYDLIVIDINLYKEGGENELVEPLAKQFGISPKEYLEEGGFHLYLKLLAQGFDTDRIVFLTGNVDTKDDTADMIREMTTAMTTGDNDRYTVLYKALRTKMLPEQQQTFDYLVIKVAKKTQISEFLAQWHQEREASAGKVAEEAEEIETVIKNSQLDDDKQEKMLAFLKECKQPVEPLGNDIHNIYNRFEKRFREARLIPPKAIKKSPVEVANELQKWLRQFCERRDGNKLLYEYLTLRRGILNLVRDMADSRIQITNDFHDLDKNTFLNGIVWLLRDFSLPETKYNDVYFALCDYLSKPYERFGRELDKDEERHFKLPLVRLRNWISHGLIEGSQTHFSAQEACFTFLIAMKSMFNQEMYGQHNELKRLYPQESPRHQDILENLVGMYQHQYRHQYANPLEVIHWKTQKDNNPKKENGEKYQYWKDENYLMHFYAAYLFSATRQINPHDRSGTEQKYPRRVTSDKFNPFIQVCYYHELKDTPFNGIAIQQLRQQLDYEQARRKFDCERRHNLLAKGRDTKPIN
;
A
#
# COMPACT_ATOMS: atom_id res chain seq x y z
N MET A 1 9.63 2.10 -2.65
CA MET A 1 9.37 2.05 -1.21
C MET A 1 10.47 2.75 -0.46
N ARG A 2 10.15 3.31 0.71
CA ARG A 2 11.09 3.89 1.68
C ARG A 2 11.11 3.05 2.94
N ILE A 3 12.30 2.71 3.41
CA ILE A 3 12.52 1.82 4.54
C ILE A 3 13.22 2.60 5.63
N LEU A 4 12.63 2.67 6.83
CA LEU A 4 13.32 3.16 8.02
C LEU A 4 14.00 1.97 8.69
N TRP A 5 15.32 2.01 8.81
CA TRP A 5 16.10 0.98 9.50
C TRP A 5 16.67 1.56 10.80
N ILE A 6 16.28 0.99 11.92
CA ILE A 6 16.65 1.44 13.27
C ILE A 6 17.55 0.37 13.86
N ASP A 7 18.84 0.65 14.01
CA ASP A 7 19.85 -0.29 14.51
C ASP A 7 21.03 0.52 15.08
N ASP A 8 21.37 0.26 16.33
CA ASP A 8 22.41 0.98 17.09
C ASP A 8 23.84 0.68 16.61
N ASP A 9 24.00 -0.40 15.86
CA ASP A 9 25.24 -0.93 15.31
C ASP A 9 25.23 -0.86 13.76
N TYR A 10 24.96 0.33 13.22
CA TYR A 10 25.00 0.55 11.76
C TYR A 10 26.43 0.50 11.21
N ASP A 11 26.58 -0.21 10.09
CA ASP A 11 27.73 -0.08 9.20
C ASP A 11 27.30 -0.27 7.73
N GLU A 12 28.02 0.36 6.80
CA GLU A 12 27.68 0.34 5.36
C GLU A 12 27.74 -1.07 4.74
N GLN A 13 28.61 -1.95 5.26
CA GLN A 13 28.77 -3.31 4.78
C GLN A 13 27.59 -4.18 5.21
N LYS A 14 27.14 -4.04 6.46
CA LYS A 14 25.92 -4.67 7.01
C LYS A 14 24.70 -4.22 6.24
N GLU A 15 24.58 -2.94 5.90
CA GLU A 15 23.51 -2.47 5.01
C GLU A 15 23.54 -3.19 3.66
N GLN A 16 24.73 -3.27 3.04
CA GLN A 16 24.91 -3.96 1.75
C GLN A 16 24.54 -5.43 1.84
N ASP A 17 25.01 -6.13 2.88
CA ASP A 17 24.82 -7.57 3.04
C ASP A 17 23.35 -7.89 3.35
N TRP A 18 22.69 -7.07 4.18
CA TRP A 18 21.34 -7.33 4.65
C TRP A 18 20.29 -6.93 3.62
N PHE A 19 20.40 -5.74 3.02
CA PHE A 19 19.41 -5.23 2.07
C PHE A 19 19.72 -5.64 0.63
N GLY A 20 20.99 -5.90 0.28
CA GLY A 20 21.39 -6.33 -1.05
C GLY A 20 20.89 -5.38 -2.15
N ASN A 21 20.41 -5.94 -3.25
CA ASN A 21 19.91 -5.16 -4.40
C ASN A 21 18.69 -4.27 -4.06
N ILE A 22 18.03 -4.47 -2.91
CA ILE A 22 16.87 -3.65 -2.53
C ILE A 22 17.31 -2.21 -2.30
N ARG A 23 18.48 -1.98 -1.69
CA ARG A 23 19.00 -0.62 -1.46
C ARG A 23 19.34 0.15 -2.73
N GLU A 24 19.58 -0.56 -3.84
CA GLU A 24 19.84 0.05 -5.15
C GLU A 24 18.55 0.57 -5.80
N GLN A 25 17.41 -0.02 -5.44
CA GLN A 25 16.09 0.25 -6.05
C GLN A 25 15.16 1.03 -5.11
N HIS A 26 15.44 0.99 -3.81
CA HIS A 26 14.63 1.54 -2.74
C HIS A 26 15.49 2.34 -1.77
N GLU A 27 14.89 3.36 -1.17
CA GLU A 27 15.58 4.23 -0.22
C GLU A 27 15.55 3.57 1.15
N VAL A 28 16.73 3.31 1.72
CA VAL A 28 16.91 2.83 3.09
C VAL A 28 17.51 4.00 3.88
N GLN A 29 16.80 4.43 4.91
CA GLN A 29 17.29 5.45 5.84
C GLN A 29 17.62 4.78 7.16
N SER A 30 18.89 4.79 7.54
CA SER A 30 19.34 4.26 8.82
C SER A 30 19.27 5.31 9.92
N VAL A 31 18.87 4.88 11.12
CA VAL A 31 18.90 5.67 12.34
C VAL A 31 19.52 4.82 13.44
N THR A 32 20.53 5.37 14.10
CA THR A 32 21.37 4.63 15.06
C THR A 32 21.14 4.98 16.51
N ASP A 33 20.33 6.00 16.75
CA ASP A 33 20.02 6.51 18.07
C ASP A 33 18.53 6.41 18.36
N PHE A 34 18.19 6.06 19.60
CA PHE A 34 16.81 5.86 20.01
C PHE A 34 16.00 7.17 19.93
N GLU A 35 16.58 8.29 20.37
CA GLU A 35 15.90 9.58 20.38
C GLU A 35 15.67 10.11 18.96
N ASP A 36 16.66 9.97 18.08
CA ASP A 36 16.49 10.27 16.65
C ASP A 36 15.38 9.40 16.02
N ALA A 37 15.34 8.11 16.36
CA ALA A 37 14.32 7.19 15.88
C ALA A 37 12.92 7.58 16.41
N TYR A 38 12.84 7.93 17.69
CA TYR A 38 11.60 8.40 18.33
C TYR A 38 11.09 9.68 17.67
N GLN A 39 11.97 10.65 17.41
CA GLN A 39 11.62 11.90 16.74
C GLN A 39 11.21 11.67 15.28
N THR A 40 11.94 10.81 14.56
CA THR A 40 11.64 10.43 13.17
C THR A 40 10.24 9.80 13.09
N ILE A 41 9.94 8.83 13.95
CA ILE A 41 8.60 8.21 14.04
C ILE A 41 7.55 9.24 14.48
N SER A 42 7.88 10.20 15.34
CA SER A 42 6.90 11.18 15.81
C SER A 42 6.54 12.23 14.76
N ASN A 43 7.47 12.56 13.86
CA ASN A 43 7.36 13.75 13.00
C ASN A 43 7.35 13.44 11.50
N GLN A 44 7.78 12.25 11.09
CA GLN A 44 8.04 11.92 9.68
C GLN A 44 7.58 10.50 9.31
N LEU A 45 6.74 9.86 10.12
CA LEU A 45 6.32 8.48 9.89
C LEU A 45 5.67 8.28 8.52
N GLU A 46 4.96 9.28 8.01
CA GLU A 46 4.31 9.27 6.71
C GLU A 46 5.28 9.11 5.52
N GLN A 47 6.58 9.34 5.74
CA GLN A 47 7.60 9.18 4.72
C GLN A 47 8.03 7.73 4.52
N TYR A 48 7.70 6.81 5.43
CA TYR A 48 8.19 5.44 5.40
C TYR A 48 7.06 4.45 5.11
N ASP A 49 7.39 3.43 4.33
CA ASP A 49 6.47 2.34 3.99
C ASP A 49 6.67 1.11 4.84
N LEU A 50 7.93 0.88 5.24
CA LEU A 50 8.42 -0.30 5.92
C LEU A 50 9.36 0.13 7.04
N ILE A 51 9.30 -0.55 8.19
CA ILE A 51 10.17 -0.28 9.33
C ILE A 51 10.91 -1.57 9.71
N VAL A 52 12.23 -1.48 9.81
CA VAL A 52 13.11 -2.56 10.29
C VAL A 52 13.72 -2.08 11.60
N ILE A 53 13.50 -2.81 12.70
CA ILE A 53 13.87 -2.37 14.04
C ILE A 53 14.73 -3.42 14.73
N ASP A 54 15.90 -3.02 15.19
CA ASP A 54 16.60 -3.78 16.21
C ASP A 54 15.91 -3.65 17.56
N ILE A 55 15.74 -4.77 18.23
CA ILE A 55 15.03 -4.84 19.50
C ILE A 55 15.81 -4.13 20.61
N ASN A 56 17.11 -4.38 20.67
CA ASN A 56 18.00 -3.78 21.64
C ASN A 56 18.66 -2.55 21.00
N LEU A 57 18.42 -1.36 21.56
CA LEU A 57 19.00 -0.11 21.08
C LEU A 57 19.93 0.51 22.12
N TYR A 58 20.41 -0.29 23.08
CA TYR A 58 21.31 0.19 24.13
C TYR A 58 22.73 0.36 23.61
N LYS A 59 23.19 1.61 23.68
CA LYS A 59 24.58 1.98 23.42
C LYS A 59 25.24 2.55 24.67
N GLU A 60 26.35 1.95 25.08
CA GLU A 60 27.09 2.41 26.25
C GLU A 60 27.65 3.82 26.01
N GLY A 61 27.37 4.75 26.93
CA GLY A 61 27.80 6.15 26.84
C GLY A 61 26.96 7.04 25.90
N GLY A 62 25.81 6.57 25.40
CA GLY A 62 24.88 7.41 24.63
C GLY A 62 24.14 8.42 25.51
N GLU A 63 24.21 9.71 25.18
CA GLU A 63 23.38 10.74 25.79
C GLU A 63 21.97 10.68 25.18
N ASN A 64 20.96 10.42 26.01
CA ASN A 64 19.57 10.33 25.58
C ASN A 64 18.67 11.12 26.56
N GLU A 65 18.48 12.41 26.30
CA GLU A 65 17.73 13.31 27.20
C GLU A 65 16.25 12.90 27.30
N LEU A 66 15.68 12.34 26.22
CA LEU A 66 14.30 11.85 26.22
C LEU A 66 14.10 10.52 26.94
N VAL A 67 15.15 9.71 27.11
CA VAL A 67 15.01 8.35 27.66
C VAL A 67 14.69 8.39 29.15
N GLU A 68 15.32 9.26 29.93
CA GLU A 68 15.05 9.37 31.37
C GLU A 68 13.58 9.62 31.72
N PRO A 69 12.91 10.65 31.16
CA PRO A 69 11.50 10.89 31.44
C PRO A 69 10.60 9.76 30.92
N LEU A 70 10.95 9.12 29.80
CA LEU A 70 10.18 7.99 29.27
C LEU A 70 10.34 6.75 30.16
N ALA A 71 11.56 6.34 30.51
CA ALA A 71 11.83 5.18 31.36
C ALA A 71 11.13 5.31 32.72
N LYS A 72 11.10 6.53 33.28
CA LYS A 72 10.36 6.83 34.52
C LYS A 72 8.86 6.57 34.41
N GLN A 73 8.23 6.79 33.26
CA GLN A 73 6.80 6.47 33.05
C GLN A 73 6.52 4.97 33.13
N PHE A 74 7.49 4.15 32.74
CA PHE A 74 7.41 2.69 32.81
C PHE A 74 7.95 2.10 34.12
N GLY A 75 8.52 2.94 35.01
CA GLY A 75 9.08 2.51 36.28
C GLY A 75 10.34 1.64 36.14
N ILE A 76 11.08 1.78 35.03
CA ILE A 76 12.31 1.03 34.75
C ILE A 76 13.50 1.98 34.60
N SER A 77 14.73 1.45 34.63
CA SER A 77 15.93 2.26 34.43
C SER A 77 16.10 2.67 32.95
N PRO A 78 16.80 3.79 32.66
CA PRO A 78 17.11 4.22 31.28
C PRO A 78 17.80 3.13 30.46
N LYS A 79 18.70 2.36 31.09
CA LYS A 79 19.39 1.24 30.45
C LYS A 79 18.40 0.14 30.05
N GLU A 80 17.57 -0.32 30.99
CA GLU A 80 16.55 -1.34 30.69
C GLU A 80 15.56 -0.84 29.63
N TYR A 81 15.24 0.45 29.61
CA TYR A 81 14.37 1.06 28.61
C TYR A 81 15.00 1.00 27.20
N LEU A 82 16.30 1.26 27.08
CA LEU A 82 17.03 1.20 25.80
C LEU A 82 17.31 -0.24 25.35
N GLU A 83 17.60 -1.15 26.28
CA GLU A 83 17.62 -2.59 26.01
C GLU A 83 16.27 -3.07 25.46
N GLU A 84 15.20 -2.35 25.83
CA GLU A 84 13.84 -2.53 25.34
C GLU A 84 13.41 -1.54 24.23
N GLY A 85 14.34 -0.77 23.66
CA GLY A 85 14.05 0.40 22.84
C GLY A 85 13.17 0.08 21.62
N GLY A 86 13.46 -1.00 20.90
CA GLY A 86 12.70 -1.40 19.71
C GLY A 86 11.22 -1.66 19.98
N PHE A 87 10.88 -2.18 21.16
CA PHE A 87 9.49 -2.37 21.58
C PHE A 87 8.77 -1.06 21.88
N HIS A 88 9.44 -0.12 22.54
CA HIS A 88 8.85 1.19 22.81
C HIS A 88 8.58 1.96 21.52
N LEU A 89 9.48 1.86 20.54
CA LEU A 89 9.25 2.40 19.20
C LEU A 89 8.10 1.69 18.49
N TYR A 90 7.99 0.37 18.61
CA TYR A 90 6.85 -0.38 18.06
C TYR A 90 5.50 0.06 18.65
N LEU A 91 5.41 0.25 19.97
CA LEU A 91 4.19 0.77 20.59
C LEU A 91 3.83 2.17 20.06
N LYS A 92 4.84 3.01 19.80
CA LYS A 92 4.64 4.32 19.17
C LYS A 92 4.10 4.20 17.74
N LEU A 93 4.63 3.27 16.95
CA LEU A 93 4.15 2.97 15.59
C LEU A 93 2.69 2.51 15.61
N LEU A 94 2.34 1.58 16.51
CA LEU A 94 0.97 1.13 16.73
C LEU A 94 0.03 2.27 17.11
N ALA A 95 0.45 3.13 18.03
CA ALA A 95 -0.36 4.28 18.48
C ALA A 95 -0.64 5.27 17.34
N GLN A 96 0.25 5.34 16.33
CA GLN A 96 0.06 6.14 15.13
C GLN A 96 -0.71 5.41 14.02
N GLY A 97 -1.08 4.15 14.24
CA GLY A 97 -1.83 3.33 13.31
C GLY A 97 -0.99 2.75 12.17
N PHE A 98 0.33 2.65 12.32
CA PHE A 98 1.18 1.99 11.34
C PHE A 98 0.86 0.50 11.26
N ASP A 99 1.01 -0.06 10.07
CA ASP A 99 0.65 -1.45 9.78
C ASP A 99 1.70 -2.41 10.33
N THR A 100 1.26 -3.36 11.14
CA THR A 100 2.13 -4.34 11.79
C THR A 100 2.81 -5.28 10.82
N ASP A 101 2.17 -5.57 9.69
CA ASP A 101 2.74 -6.47 8.67
C ASP A 101 3.92 -5.82 7.94
N ARG A 102 4.03 -4.49 8.05
CA ARG A 102 5.07 -3.64 7.47
C ARG A 102 6.15 -3.25 8.48
N ILE A 103 6.16 -3.89 9.65
CA ILE A 103 7.21 -3.77 10.66
C ILE A 103 7.88 -5.13 10.87
N VAL A 104 9.21 -5.14 10.91
CA VAL A 104 9.98 -6.34 11.22
C VAL A 104 11.03 -6.07 12.28
N PHE A 105 11.15 -7.00 13.23
CA PHE A 105 12.17 -6.97 14.26
C PHE A 105 13.39 -7.79 13.87
N LEU A 106 14.57 -7.27 14.21
CA LEU A 106 15.84 -7.98 14.16
C LEU A 106 16.23 -8.36 15.58
N THR A 107 16.58 -9.62 15.81
CA THR A 107 16.94 -10.10 17.16
C THR A 107 18.03 -11.16 17.12
N GLY A 108 18.97 -11.13 18.07
CA GLY A 108 19.98 -12.19 18.23
C GLY A 108 19.39 -13.53 18.67
N ASN A 109 18.24 -13.52 19.34
CA ASN A 109 17.66 -14.68 20.01
C ASN A 109 16.22 -14.89 19.53
N VAL A 110 16.02 -15.79 18.56
CA VAL A 110 14.70 -16.36 18.27
C VAL A 110 14.78 -17.85 18.60
N ASP A 111 14.14 -18.27 19.69
CA ASP A 111 13.95 -19.70 19.99
C ASP A 111 12.78 -20.21 19.15
N THR A 112 13.04 -20.55 17.88
CA THR A 112 12.00 -21.06 16.96
C THR A 112 11.80 -22.57 17.02
N LYS A 113 12.47 -23.29 17.92
CA LYS A 113 12.28 -24.74 18.08
C LYS A 113 12.28 -25.10 19.56
N ASP A 114 11.25 -25.81 20.00
CA ASP A 114 11.21 -26.49 21.30
C ASP A 114 12.36 -27.50 21.36
N ASP A 115 13.46 -27.09 21.96
CA ASP A 115 14.67 -27.89 22.14
C ASP A 115 14.65 -28.69 23.45
N THR A 116 13.52 -28.74 24.16
CA THR A 116 13.42 -29.37 25.47
C THR A 116 13.84 -30.85 25.43
N ALA A 117 13.46 -31.58 24.38
CA ALA A 117 13.86 -32.97 24.19
C ALA A 117 15.39 -33.11 23.99
N ASP A 118 16.00 -32.20 23.22
CA ASP A 118 17.44 -32.15 23.00
C ASP A 118 18.18 -31.77 24.29
N MET A 119 17.65 -30.82 25.07
CA MET A 119 18.18 -30.44 26.38
C MET A 119 18.14 -31.59 27.40
N ILE A 120 17.04 -32.37 27.45
CA ILE A 120 16.93 -33.55 28.33
C ILE A 120 17.96 -34.61 27.91
N ARG A 121 18.09 -34.85 26.61
CA ARG A 121 19.08 -35.80 26.07
C ARG A 121 20.49 -35.36 26.42
N GLU A 122 20.83 -34.10 26.18
CA GLU A 122 22.16 -33.55 26.50
C GLU A 122 22.43 -33.52 28.00
N MET A 123 21.44 -33.25 28.85
CA MET A 123 21.63 -33.25 30.30
C MET A 123 21.92 -34.68 30.77
N THR A 124 21.24 -35.67 30.21
CA THR A 124 21.50 -37.09 30.46
C THR A 124 22.90 -37.49 29.99
N THR A 125 23.36 -36.99 28.84
CA THR A 125 24.73 -37.18 28.36
C THR A 125 25.75 -36.53 29.29
N ALA A 126 25.59 -35.26 29.67
CA ALA A 126 26.47 -34.54 30.58
C ALA A 126 26.56 -35.21 31.96
N MET A 127 25.45 -35.74 32.47
CA MET A 127 25.43 -36.56 33.67
C MET A 127 26.24 -37.85 33.50
N THR A 128 26.20 -38.47 32.33
CA THR A 128 26.90 -39.73 32.05
C THR A 128 28.40 -39.52 31.85
N THR A 129 28.78 -38.44 31.16
CA THR A 129 30.17 -38.09 30.85
C THR A 129 30.88 -37.35 31.99
N GLY A 130 30.15 -36.82 32.97
CA GLY A 130 30.71 -36.06 34.09
C GLY A 130 31.04 -34.60 33.74
N ASP A 131 30.41 -34.06 32.69
CA ASP A 131 30.57 -32.66 32.26
C ASP A 131 29.73 -31.73 33.15
N ASN A 132 30.32 -31.29 34.25
CA ASN A 132 29.64 -30.48 35.27
C ASN A 132 29.28 -29.06 34.79
N ASP A 133 30.07 -28.49 33.87
CA ASP A 133 29.81 -27.15 33.34
C ASP A 133 28.59 -27.20 32.42
N ARG A 134 28.55 -28.18 31.51
CA ARG A 134 27.39 -28.37 30.63
C ARG A 134 26.14 -28.77 31.41
N TYR A 135 26.29 -29.62 32.43
CA TYR A 135 25.21 -30.00 33.33
C TYR A 135 24.59 -28.79 34.05
N THR A 136 25.42 -27.87 34.56
CA THR A 136 24.94 -26.68 35.28
C THR A 136 24.15 -25.74 34.38
N VAL A 137 24.61 -25.57 33.13
CA VAL A 137 23.90 -24.78 32.11
C VAL A 137 22.54 -25.39 31.78
N LEU A 138 22.50 -26.69 31.51
CA LEU A 138 21.27 -27.41 31.14
C LEU A 138 20.27 -27.50 32.30
N TYR A 139 20.75 -27.67 33.53
CA TYR A 139 19.91 -27.63 34.73
C TYR A 139 19.19 -26.29 34.86
N LYS A 140 19.90 -25.15 34.71
CA LYS A 140 19.29 -23.82 34.77
C LYS A 140 18.26 -23.66 33.66
N ALA A 141 18.61 -24.04 32.43
CA ALA A 141 17.70 -23.94 31.28
C ALA A 141 16.41 -24.76 31.50
N LEU A 142 16.52 -26.04 31.86
CA LEU A 142 15.36 -26.91 32.09
C LEU A 142 14.51 -26.45 33.28
N ARG A 143 15.14 -26.01 34.38
CA ARG A 143 14.45 -25.48 35.55
C ARG A 143 13.56 -24.28 35.20
N THR A 144 14.01 -23.41 34.29
CA THR A 144 13.25 -22.22 33.90
C THR A 144 11.97 -22.53 33.13
N LYS A 145 11.89 -23.72 32.50
CA LYS A 145 10.72 -24.21 31.77
C LYS A 145 9.71 -24.95 32.66
N MET A 146 9.95 -25.10 33.97
CA MET A 146 9.12 -25.85 34.92
C MET A 146 8.23 -24.95 35.79
N LEU A 147 7.09 -25.46 36.26
CA LEU A 147 6.23 -24.79 37.25
C LEU A 147 6.91 -24.72 38.63
N PRO A 148 6.55 -23.77 39.52
CA PRO A 148 7.19 -23.62 40.84
C PRO A 148 7.24 -24.90 41.70
N GLU A 149 6.18 -25.69 41.66
CA GLU A 149 6.07 -26.96 42.39
C GLU A 149 6.99 -28.05 41.80
N GLN A 150 7.13 -28.06 40.47
CA GLN A 150 8.06 -28.94 39.75
C GLN A 150 9.51 -28.52 39.98
N GLN A 151 9.80 -27.21 40.01
CA GLN A 151 11.12 -26.67 40.31
C GLN A 151 11.59 -27.11 41.71
N GLN A 152 10.73 -27.06 42.72
CA GLN A 152 11.07 -27.51 44.08
C GLN A 152 11.46 -29.00 44.11
N THR A 153 10.73 -29.83 43.35
CA THR A 153 11.01 -31.26 43.23
C THR A 153 12.31 -31.51 42.47
N PHE A 154 12.54 -30.79 41.37
CA PHE A 154 13.75 -30.88 40.56
C PHE A 154 14.99 -30.42 41.34
N ASP A 155 14.90 -29.29 42.06
CA ASP A 155 15.95 -28.76 42.91
C ASP A 155 16.30 -29.74 44.04
N TYR A 156 15.29 -30.38 44.65
CA TYR A 156 15.50 -31.41 45.65
C TYR A 156 16.26 -32.62 45.08
N LEU A 157 15.90 -33.09 43.89
CA LEU A 157 16.56 -34.22 43.24
C LEU A 157 18.01 -33.91 42.86
N VAL A 158 18.26 -32.71 42.35
CA VAL A 158 19.59 -32.25 41.91
C VAL A 158 20.51 -31.93 43.09
N ILE A 159 20.02 -31.25 44.12
CA ILE A 159 20.84 -30.71 45.22
C ILE A 159 20.99 -31.72 46.38
N LYS A 160 19.91 -32.44 46.74
CA LYS A 160 19.89 -33.27 47.95
C LYS A 160 20.08 -34.76 47.70
N VAL A 161 19.58 -35.26 46.58
CA VAL A 161 19.55 -36.72 46.34
C VAL A 161 20.68 -37.17 45.42
N ALA A 162 21.05 -36.36 44.43
CA ALA A 162 22.16 -36.56 43.49
C ALA A 162 22.19 -37.94 42.78
N LYS A 163 21.05 -38.65 42.76
CA LYS A 163 20.94 -39.95 42.09
C LYS A 163 20.53 -39.73 40.65
N LYS A 164 21.46 -40.00 39.73
CA LYS A 164 21.28 -39.80 38.28
C LYS A 164 19.99 -40.42 37.74
N THR A 165 19.66 -41.63 38.17
CA THR A 165 18.46 -42.35 37.73
C THR A 165 17.16 -41.62 38.06
N GLN A 166 17.07 -41.00 39.25
CA GLN A 166 15.85 -40.31 39.70
C GLN A 166 15.66 -38.95 39.00
N ILE A 167 16.77 -38.27 38.66
CA ILE A 167 16.74 -37.05 37.86
C ILE A 167 16.27 -37.36 36.44
N SER A 168 16.78 -38.44 35.82
CA SER A 168 16.36 -38.87 34.48
C SER A 168 14.89 -39.33 34.45
N GLU A 169 14.43 -40.07 35.45
CA GLU A 169 13.02 -40.49 35.58
C GLU A 169 12.08 -39.29 35.71
N PHE A 170 12.44 -38.32 36.56
CA PHE A 170 11.68 -37.07 36.71
C PHE A 170 11.59 -36.28 35.40
N LEU A 171 12.71 -36.12 34.69
CA LEU A 171 12.73 -35.39 33.41
C LEU A 171 11.90 -36.09 32.32
N ALA A 172 11.93 -37.43 32.27
CA ALA A 172 11.12 -38.21 31.35
C ALA A 172 9.62 -38.09 31.65
N GLN A 173 9.24 -38.17 32.94
CA GLN A 173 7.86 -38.03 33.37
C GLN A 173 7.35 -36.59 33.12
N TRP A 174 8.13 -35.59 33.47
CA TRP A 174 7.80 -34.18 33.23
C TRP A 174 7.59 -33.88 31.73
N HIS A 175 8.46 -34.40 30.87
CA HIS A 175 8.29 -34.28 29.41
C HIS A 175 7.00 -34.95 28.92
N GLN A 176 6.68 -36.14 29.44
CA GLN A 176 5.47 -36.87 29.08
C GLN A 176 4.18 -36.18 29.55
N GLU A 177 4.18 -35.59 30.75
CA GLU A 177 3.05 -34.81 31.29
C GLU A 177 2.84 -33.50 30.54
N ARG A 178 3.93 -32.86 30.09
CA ARG A 178 3.90 -31.67 29.23
C ARG A 178 3.28 -31.98 27.86
N GLU A 179 3.71 -33.06 27.21
CA GLU A 179 3.13 -33.55 25.95
C GLU A 179 1.64 -33.90 26.10
N ALA A 180 1.26 -34.58 27.19
CA ALA A 180 -0.14 -34.93 27.45
C ALA A 180 -1.04 -33.71 27.72
N SER A 181 -0.50 -32.66 28.35
CA SER A 181 -1.22 -31.40 28.61
C SER A 181 -1.40 -30.57 27.33
N ALA A 182 -0.41 -30.58 26.43
CA ALA A 182 -0.53 -29.99 25.09
C ALA A 182 -1.61 -30.70 24.24
N GLY A 183 -1.76 -32.02 24.40
CA GLY A 183 -2.82 -32.81 23.77
C GLY A 183 -4.25 -32.40 24.17
N LYS A 184 -4.48 -32.04 25.45
CA LYS A 184 -5.80 -31.58 25.92
C LYS A 184 -6.19 -30.20 25.36
N VAL A 185 -5.23 -29.28 25.25
CA VAL A 185 -5.46 -27.96 24.63
C VAL A 185 -5.77 -28.10 23.14
N ALA A 186 -5.15 -29.08 22.46
CA ALA A 186 -5.47 -29.40 21.07
C ALA A 186 -6.90 -29.95 20.91
N GLU A 187 -7.36 -30.79 21.84
CA GLU A 187 -8.70 -31.39 21.86
C GLU A 187 -9.80 -30.33 22.11
N GLU A 188 -9.62 -29.43 23.09
CA GLU A 188 -10.54 -28.31 23.33
C GLU A 188 -10.58 -27.33 22.14
N ALA A 189 -9.44 -27.08 21.49
CA ALA A 189 -9.38 -26.20 20.34
C ALA A 189 -9.93 -26.84 19.05
N GLU A 190 -9.99 -28.17 18.96
CA GLU A 190 -10.71 -28.91 17.91
C GLU A 190 -12.23 -28.83 18.10
N GLU A 191 -12.68 -28.81 19.35
CA GLU A 191 -14.09 -28.59 19.71
C GLU A 191 -14.55 -27.16 19.32
N ILE A 192 -13.73 -26.14 19.63
CA ILE A 192 -14.02 -24.75 19.22
C ILE A 192 -13.94 -24.57 17.70
N GLU A 193 -12.98 -25.21 17.02
CA GLU A 193 -12.88 -25.20 15.55
C GLU A 193 -14.15 -25.79 14.91
N THR A 194 -14.70 -26.86 15.50
CA THR A 194 -15.96 -27.47 15.06
C THR A 194 -17.15 -26.53 15.26
N VAL A 195 -17.19 -25.79 16.38
CA VAL A 195 -18.23 -24.77 16.63
C VAL A 195 -18.16 -23.63 15.62
N ILE A 196 -16.95 -23.18 15.26
CA ILE A 196 -16.76 -22.08 14.29
C ILE A 196 -17.16 -22.50 12.89
N LYS A 197 -16.76 -23.70 12.43
CA LYS A 197 -17.15 -24.25 11.13
C LYS A 197 -18.66 -24.43 10.99
N ASN A 198 -19.37 -24.68 12.09
CA ASN A 198 -20.81 -24.86 12.12
C ASN A 198 -21.60 -23.56 12.38
N SER A 199 -20.92 -22.41 12.50
CA SER A 199 -21.57 -21.11 12.74
C SER A 199 -22.12 -20.49 11.45
N GLN A 200 -23.11 -19.59 11.57
CA GLN A 200 -23.64 -18.80 10.43
C GLN A 200 -22.76 -17.57 10.10
N LEU A 201 -21.46 -17.63 10.39
CA LEU A 201 -20.53 -16.56 10.03
C LEU A 201 -20.24 -16.58 8.52
N ASP A 202 -19.93 -15.42 7.95
CA ASP A 202 -19.43 -15.35 6.58
C ASP A 202 -18.00 -15.95 6.48
N ASP A 203 -17.66 -16.44 5.29
CA ASP A 203 -16.45 -17.22 5.04
C ASP A 203 -15.16 -16.48 5.44
N ASP A 204 -15.08 -15.16 5.25
CA ASP A 204 -13.91 -14.33 5.63
C ASP A 204 -13.73 -14.24 7.16
N LYS A 205 -14.83 -14.12 7.90
CA LYS A 205 -14.80 -14.17 9.38
C LYS A 205 -14.46 -15.54 9.92
N GLN A 206 -14.99 -16.61 9.30
CA GLN A 206 -14.61 -17.97 9.66
C GLN A 206 -13.11 -18.20 9.42
N GLU A 207 -12.58 -17.78 8.26
CA GLU A 207 -11.17 -17.94 7.93
C GLU A 207 -10.26 -17.20 8.93
N LYS A 208 -10.60 -15.95 9.28
CA LYS A 208 -9.87 -15.17 10.29
C LYS A 208 -9.92 -15.79 11.69
N MET A 209 -11.08 -16.29 12.12
CA MET A 209 -11.21 -16.94 13.43
C MET A 209 -10.50 -18.30 13.48
N LEU A 210 -10.49 -19.05 12.38
CA LEU A 210 -9.74 -20.29 12.24
C LEU A 210 -8.23 -20.04 12.23
N ALA A 211 -7.78 -18.97 11.55
CA ALA A 211 -6.38 -18.54 11.59
C ALA A 211 -5.96 -18.14 13.01
N PHE A 212 -6.79 -17.36 13.71
CA PHE A 212 -6.56 -16.96 15.10
C PHE A 212 -6.54 -18.16 16.06
N LEU A 213 -7.44 -19.13 15.91
CA LEU A 213 -7.42 -20.36 16.70
C LEU A 213 -6.17 -21.19 16.42
N LYS A 214 -5.74 -21.29 15.16
CA LYS A 214 -4.52 -22.01 14.78
C LYS A 214 -3.28 -21.38 15.41
N GLU A 215 -3.28 -20.07 15.57
CA GLU A 215 -2.24 -19.32 16.27
C GLU A 215 -2.31 -19.53 17.80
N CYS A 216 -3.52 -19.56 18.36
CA CYS A 216 -3.77 -19.88 19.78
C CYS A 216 -3.51 -21.36 20.13
N LYS A 217 -3.55 -22.27 19.14
CA LYS A 217 -3.21 -23.70 19.25
C LYS A 217 -1.71 -23.95 19.39
N GLN A 218 -0.85 -22.94 19.18
CA GLN A 218 0.56 -23.09 19.51
C GLN A 218 0.69 -23.33 21.02
N PRO A 219 1.38 -24.40 21.47
CA PRO A 219 1.45 -24.74 22.87
C PRO A 219 1.91 -23.53 23.67
N VAL A 220 1.20 -23.25 24.77
CA VAL A 220 1.63 -22.31 25.79
C VAL A 220 2.85 -22.93 26.47
N GLU A 221 4.01 -22.78 25.85
CA GLU A 221 5.25 -22.98 26.58
C GLU A 221 5.25 -21.97 27.73
N PRO A 222 5.55 -22.39 28.96
CA PRO A 222 6.09 -21.46 29.93
C PRO A 222 7.36 -20.93 29.28
N LEU A 223 7.29 -19.69 28.77
CA LEU A 223 8.47 -18.92 28.39
C LEU A 223 9.46 -19.13 29.51
N GLY A 224 10.55 -19.83 29.20
CA GLY A 224 11.59 -20.10 30.18
C GLY A 224 11.90 -18.77 30.86
N ASN A 225 11.94 -18.76 32.19
CA ASN A 225 12.55 -17.70 32.99
C ASN A 225 14.05 -17.45 32.64
N ASP A 226 14.44 -17.48 31.37
CA ASP A 226 15.63 -16.79 30.93
C ASP A 226 15.30 -15.31 30.88
N ILE A 227 15.43 -14.68 32.06
CA ILE A 227 15.24 -13.24 32.29
C ILE A 227 16.20 -12.42 31.40
N HIS A 228 17.14 -13.05 30.67
CA HIS A 228 18.09 -12.40 29.77
C HIS A 228 17.73 -12.46 28.28
N ASN A 229 16.74 -13.25 27.85
CA ASN A 229 16.28 -13.20 26.46
C ASN A 229 15.23 -12.08 26.29
N ILE A 230 15.72 -10.91 25.84
CA ILE A 230 14.94 -9.70 25.59
C ILE A 230 13.73 -9.98 24.68
N TYR A 231 13.89 -10.77 23.62
CA TYR A 231 12.80 -11.12 22.69
C TYR A 231 11.70 -11.93 23.36
N ASN A 232 12.04 -12.93 24.17
CA ASN A 232 11.07 -13.76 24.89
C ASN A 232 10.27 -12.92 25.90
N ARG A 233 10.93 -11.98 26.60
CA ARG A 233 10.26 -11.00 27.46
C ARG A 233 9.28 -10.12 26.68
N PHE A 234 9.62 -9.75 25.45
CA PHE A 234 8.73 -8.99 24.58
C PHE A 234 7.54 -9.77 24.08
N GLU A 235 7.77 -10.97 23.58
CA GLU A 235 6.70 -11.83 23.11
C GLU A 235 5.70 -12.11 24.25
N LYS A 236 6.20 -12.33 25.46
CA LYS A 236 5.38 -12.42 26.67
C LYS A 236 4.49 -11.19 26.86
N ARG A 237 5.06 -9.98 26.80
CA ARG A 237 4.31 -8.73 27.00
C ARG A 237 3.28 -8.48 25.90
N PHE A 238 3.60 -8.79 24.64
CA PHE A 238 2.63 -8.73 23.54
C PHE A 238 1.47 -9.68 23.78
N ARG A 239 1.77 -10.93 24.15
CA ARG A 239 0.76 -11.95 24.49
C ARG A 239 -0.11 -11.51 25.67
N GLU A 240 0.49 -11.01 26.75
CA GLU A 240 -0.22 -10.48 27.93
C GLU A 240 -1.11 -9.28 27.57
N ALA A 241 -0.63 -8.40 26.69
CA ALA A 241 -1.38 -7.26 26.17
C ALA A 241 -2.40 -7.63 25.07
N ARG A 242 -2.44 -8.90 24.65
CA ARG A 242 -3.26 -9.39 23.51
C ARG A 242 -2.99 -8.64 22.21
N LEU A 243 -1.74 -8.26 22.02
CA LEU A 243 -1.23 -7.65 20.80
C LEU A 243 -0.48 -8.70 19.99
N ILE A 244 -0.57 -8.61 18.66
CA ILE A 244 0.16 -9.49 17.75
C ILE A 244 1.61 -8.96 17.70
N PRO A 245 2.63 -9.76 18.05
CA PRO A 245 4.01 -9.33 17.92
C PRO A 245 4.36 -9.16 16.43
N PRO A 246 5.22 -8.19 16.07
CA PRO A 246 5.69 -8.08 14.70
C PRO A 246 6.53 -9.30 14.32
N LYS A 247 6.67 -9.53 13.01
CA LYS A 247 7.56 -10.58 12.51
C LYS A 247 8.98 -10.35 13.04
N ALA A 248 9.61 -11.37 13.59
CA ALA A 248 11.00 -11.32 14.03
C ALA A 248 11.91 -12.14 13.12
N ILE A 249 13.09 -11.60 12.82
CA ILE A 249 14.14 -12.22 12.02
C ILE A 249 15.40 -12.32 12.86
N LYS A 250 16.00 -13.50 12.88
CA LYS A 250 17.21 -13.76 13.64
C LYS A 250 18.42 -13.08 13.00
N LYS A 251 19.24 -12.39 13.81
CA LYS A 251 20.47 -11.66 13.46
C LYS A 251 21.65 -12.55 13.05
N SER A 252 21.41 -13.73 12.46
CA SER A 252 22.51 -14.51 11.87
C SER A 252 22.80 -13.98 10.46
N PRO A 253 24.07 -13.79 10.05
CA PRO A 253 24.39 -13.16 8.76
C PRO A 253 23.69 -13.80 7.55
N VAL A 254 23.52 -15.12 7.58
CA VAL A 254 22.86 -15.88 6.52
C VAL A 254 21.33 -15.77 6.59
N GLU A 255 20.73 -15.79 7.78
CA GLU A 255 19.27 -15.73 7.91
C GLU A 255 18.74 -14.30 7.73
N VAL A 256 19.43 -13.27 8.25
CA VAL A 256 19.00 -11.87 8.04
C VAL A 256 18.94 -11.56 6.57
N ALA A 257 20.03 -11.76 5.84
CA ALA A 257 20.08 -11.42 4.42
C ALA A 257 18.97 -12.16 3.63
N ASN A 258 18.75 -13.45 3.90
CA ASN A 258 17.75 -14.22 3.16
C ASN A 258 16.31 -13.88 3.56
N GLU A 259 15.99 -13.89 4.86
CA GLU A 259 14.62 -13.71 5.33
C GLU A 259 14.18 -12.24 5.31
N LEU A 260 15.09 -11.29 5.55
CA LEU A 260 14.80 -9.85 5.44
C LEU A 260 14.53 -9.48 3.99
N GLN A 261 15.41 -9.88 3.06
CA GLN A 261 15.18 -9.60 1.64
C GLN A 261 13.92 -10.28 1.12
N LYS A 262 13.64 -11.52 1.57
CA LYS A 262 12.40 -12.21 1.23
C LYS A 262 11.16 -11.47 1.73
N TRP A 263 11.19 -10.97 2.97
CA TRP A 263 10.11 -10.14 3.52
C TRP A 263 9.96 -8.82 2.75
N LEU A 264 11.06 -8.09 2.55
CA LEU A 264 11.05 -6.82 1.81
C LEU A 264 10.52 -6.97 0.38
N ARG A 265 10.88 -8.05 -0.33
CA ARG A 265 10.38 -8.32 -1.70
C ARG A 265 8.87 -8.44 -1.78
N GLN A 266 8.20 -8.86 -0.71
CA GLN A 266 6.73 -8.92 -0.64
C GLN A 266 6.08 -7.53 -0.78
N PHE A 267 6.81 -6.46 -0.49
CA PHE A 267 6.31 -5.07 -0.55
C PHE A 267 7.02 -4.23 -1.61
N CYS A 268 8.30 -4.46 -1.83
CA CYS A 268 9.14 -3.62 -2.69
C CYS A 268 8.94 -3.88 -4.19
N GLU A 269 8.64 -5.12 -4.59
CA GLU A 269 8.51 -5.47 -6.00
C GLU A 269 7.08 -5.23 -6.48
N ARG A 270 6.84 -4.41 -7.51
CA ARG A 270 5.48 -4.21 -8.08
C ARG A 270 5.02 -5.45 -8.86
N ARG A 271 4.52 -6.48 -8.17
CA ARG A 271 4.00 -7.75 -8.73
C ARG A 271 2.49 -7.84 -8.53
N ASP A 272 1.82 -8.73 -9.26
CA ASP A 272 0.34 -8.82 -9.22
C ASP A 272 -0.23 -9.02 -7.80
N GLY A 273 0.51 -9.68 -6.90
CA GLY A 273 0.08 -9.92 -5.51
C GLY A 273 0.20 -8.74 -4.54
N ASN A 274 0.91 -7.65 -4.89
CA ASN A 274 1.08 -6.48 -4.02
C ASN A 274 0.97 -5.15 -4.75
N LYS A 275 0.62 -5.18 -6.05
CA LYS A 275 0.57 -4.01 -6.93
C LYS A 275 -0.32 -2.91 -6.37
N LEU A 276 -1.47 -3.27 -5.83
CA LEU A 276 -2.44 -2.32 -5.28
C LEU A 276 -1.87 -1.61 -4.04
N LEU A 277 -1.29 -2.35 -3.10
CA LEU A 277 -0.62 -1.79 -1.93
C LEU A 277 0.57 -0.90 -2.35
N TYR A 278 1.38 -1.36 -3.29
CA TYR A 278 2.52 -0.60 -3.82
C TYR A 278 2.07 0.76 -4.40
N GLU A 279 1.01 0.74 -5.21
CA GLU A 279 0.44 1.92 -5.84
C GLU A 279 -0.19 2.87 -4.81
N TYR A 280 -0.91 2.33 -3.81
CA TYR A 280 -1.48 3.12 -2.72
C TYR A 280 -0.40 3.85 -1.92
N LEU A 281 0.62 3.13 -1.45
CA LEU A 281 1.69 3.69 -0.64
C LEU A 281 2.51 4.74 -1.41
N THR A 282 2.79 4.47 -2.69
CA THR A 282 3.50 5.41 -3.58
C THR A 282 2.69 6.69 -3.81
N LEU A 283 1.37 6.58 -4.06
CA LEU A 283 0.51 7.74 -4.18
C LEU A 283 0.49 8.55 -2.88
N ARG A 284 0.19 7.87 -1.77
CA ARG A 284 0.03 8.47 -0.45
C ARG A 284 1.28 9.25 -0.06
N ARG A 285 2.44 8.60 -0.06
CA ARG A 285 3.72 9.22 0.33
C ARG A 285 4.08 10.37 -0.62
N GLY A 286 3.97 10.16 -1.93
CA GLY A 286 4.28 11.19 -2.91
C GLY A 286 3.43 12.45 -2.75
N ILE A 287 2.13 12.32 -2.47
CA ILE A 287 1.23 13.46 -2.21
C ILE A 287 1.56 14.12 -0.87
N LEU A 288 1.70 13.36 0.21
CA LEU A 288 1.95 13.92 1.55
C LEU A 288 3.26 14.70 1.61
N ASN A 289 4.32 14.20 0.96
CA ASN A 289 5.58 14.92 0.83
C ASN A 289 5.39 16.29 0.15
N LEU A 290 4.68 16.32 -0.97
CA LEU A 290 4.43 17.57 -1.69
C LEU A 290 3.56 18.54 -0.91
N VAL A 291 2.51 18.04 -0.26
CA VAL A 291 1.61 18.86 0.55
C VAL A 291 2.37 19.53 1.69
N ARG A 292 3.26 18.79 2.36
CA ARG A 292 4.11 19.33 3.43
C ARG A 292 5.07 20.40 2.90
N ASP A 293 5.80 20.09 1.82
CA ASP A 293 6.73 21.04 1.19
C ASP A 293 5.99 22.33 0.76
N MET A 294 4.76 22.19 0.26
CA MET A 294 3.92 23.33 -0.10
C MET A 294 3.45 24.12 1.12
N ALA A 295 3.05 23.46 2.21
CA ALA A 295 2.58 24.13 3.42
C ALA A 295 3.64 25.06 3.98
N ASP A 296 4.90 24.63 4.01
CA ASP A 296 6.04 25.39 4.52
C ASP A 296 6.60 26.42 3.52
N SER A 297 6.24 26.29 2.25
CA SER A 297 6.72 27.19 1.19
C SER A 297 5.97 28.53 1.13
N ARG A 298 6.61 29.51 0.46
CA ARG A 298 5.97 30.78 0.07
C ARG A 298 4.98 30.66 -1.10
N ILE A 299 4.74 29.45 -1.62
CA ILE A 299 3.82 29.22 -2.74
C ILE A 299 2.42 29.69 -2.35
N GLN A 300 1.82 30.54 -3.18
CA GLN A 300 0.48 31.07 -2.99
C GLN A 300 -0.49 30.36 -3.92
N ILE A 301 -1.75 30.33 -3.51
CA ILE A 301 -2.84 29.91 -4.38
C ILE A 301 -3.03 30.97 -5.49
N THR A 302 -3.36 30.54 -6.70
CA THR A 302 -3.58 31.44 -7.83
C THR A 302 -4.83 32.29 -7.60
N ASN A 303 -4.87 33.49 -8.18
CA ASN A 303 -5.96 34.45 -8.01
C ASN A 303 -7.33 33.89 -8.38
N ASP A 304 -7.35 32.91 -9.29
CA ASP A 304 -8.59 32.23 -9.62
C ASP A 304 -9.22 31.67 -8.35
N PHE A 305 -8.46 31.09 -7.42
CA PHE A 305 -8.93 30.40 -6.19
C PHE A 305 -8.73 31.22 -4.90
N HIS A 306 -8.76 32.56 -4.99
CA HIS A 306 -8.54 33.46 -3.85
C HIS A 306 -9.51 33.27 -2.67
N ASP A 307 -10.65 32.61 -2.87
CA ASP A 307 -11.65 32.27 -1.86
C ASP A 307 -11.31 31.01 -1.04
N LEU A 308 -10.28 30.25 -1.44
CA LEU A 308 -9.83 29.06 -0.74
C LEU A 308 -8.65 29.35 0.18
N ASP A 309 -8.77 28.93 1.43
CA ASP A 309 -7.65 28.92 2.37
C ASP A 309 -6.68 27.77 2.02
N LYS A 310 -5.44 28.13 1.65
CA LYS A 310 -4.39 27.18 1.25
C LYS A 310 -4.19 26.08 2.28
N ASN A 311 -4.02 26.44 3.56
CA ASN A 311 -3.65 25.49 4.59
C ASN A 311 -4.79 24.53 4.92
N THR A 312 -6.03 25.03 4.96
CA THR A 312 -7.22 24.20 5.13
C THR A 312 -7.38 23.21 3.98
N PHE A 313 -7.15 23.66 2.74
CA PHE A 313 -7.20 22.80 1.56
C PHE A 313 -6.14 21.67 1.62
N LEU A 314 -4.89 22.04 1.90
CA LEU A 314 -3.79 21.09 2.03
C LEU A 314 -4.00 20.10 3.19
N ASN A 315 -4.46 20.57 4.35
CA ASN A 315 -4.78 19.70 5.49
C ASN A 315 -5.90 18.71 5.18
N GLY A 316 -6.89 19.09 4.37
CA GLY A 316 -7.93 18.15 3.93
C GLY A 316 -7.38 16.98 3.12
N ILE A 317 -6.34 17.21 2.30
CA ILE A 317 -5.64 16.15 1.57
C ILE A 317 -4.90 15.23 2.55
N VAL A 318 -4.20 15.79 3.53
CA VAL A 318 -3.50 15.02 4.59
C VAL A 318 -4.48 14.10 5.32
N TRP A 319 -5.66 14.63 5.68
CA TRP A 319 -6.69 13.85 6.37
C TRP A 319 -7.21 12.67 5.55
N LEU A 320 -7.44 12.84 4.25
CA LEU A 320 -7.90 11.77 3.37
C LEU A 320 -6.86 10.66 3.18
N LEU A 321 -5.58 10.98 3.34
CA LEU A 321 -4.45 10.07 3.12
C LEU A 321 -3.77 9.65 4.43
N ARG A 322 -4.40 9.90 5.59
CA ARG A 322 -3.80 9.63 6.90
C ARG A 322 -3.54 8.14 7.13
N ASP A 323 -4.46 7.27 6.72
CA ASP A 323 -4.47 5.87 7.13
C ASP A 323 -3.32 5.06 6.52
N PHE A 324 -2.50 4.48 7.37
CA PHE A 324 -1.41 3.59 6.97
C PHE A 324 -1.96 2.18 6.63
N SER A 325 -2.90 1.65 7.42
CA SER A 325 -3.34 0.25 7.37
C SER A 325 -4.70 0.07 6.68
N LEU A 326 -4.85 0.69 5.51
CA LEU A 326 -6.10 0.63 4.76
C LEU A 326 -6.21 -0.72 4.02
N PRO A 327 -7.32 -1.47 4.17
CA PRO A 327 -7.54 -2.70 3.40
C PRO A 327 -7.63 -2.43 1.90
N GLU A 328 -7.15 -3.35 1.06
CA GLU A 328 -7.15 -3.17 -0.41
C GLU A 328 -8.54 -2.89 -0.99
N THR A 329 -9.58 -3.48 -0.40
CA THR A 329 -10.98 -3.28 -0.78
C THR A 329 -11.46 -1.83 -0.62
N LYS A 330 -10.71 -1.00 0.11
CA LYS A 330 -11.02 0.40 0.40
C LYS A 330 -10.18 1.40 -0.40
N TYR A 331 -9.21 0.95 -1.19
CA TYR A 331 -8.38 1.84 -1.99
C TYR A 331 -9.19 2.66 -2.99
N ASN A 332 -10.15 2.03 -3.67
CA ASN A 332 -11.01 2.72 -4.61
C ASN A 332 -11.85 3.83 -3.94
N ASP A 333 -12.36 3.58 -2.73
CA ASP A 333 -13.12 4.57 -1.95
C ASP A 333 -12.26 5.81 -1.64
N VAL A 334 -10.99 5.61 -1.26
CA VAL A 334 -10.05 6.71 -0.99
C VAL A 334 -9.67 7.46 -2.26
N TYR A 335 -9.41 6.75 -3.37
CA TYR A 335 -9.12 7.40 -4.65
C TYR A 335 -10.31 8.23 -5.13
N PHE A 336 -11.52 7.73 -4.96
CA PHE A 336 -12.75 8.47 -5.26
C PHE A 336 -12.91 9.70 -4.38
N ALA A 337 -12.77 9.55 -3.06
CA ALA A 337 -12.88 10.66 -2.12
C ALA A 337 -11.83 11.76 -2.39
N LEU A 338 -10.60 11.36 -2.74
CA LEU A 338 -9.53 12.29 -3.12
C LEU A 338 -9.86 13.02 -4.43
N CYS A 339 -10.33 12.31 -5.46
CA CYS A 339 -10.77 12.92 -6.71
C CYS A 339 -11.96 13.89 -6.52
N ASP A 340 -12.95 13.54 -5.69
CA ASP A 340 -14.04 14.43 -5.33
C ASP A 340 -13.52 15.68 -4.60
N TYR A 341 -12.67 15.50 -3.60
CA TYR A 341 -12.09 16.61 -2.85
C TYR A 341 -11.30 17.58 -3.73
N LEU A 342 -10.42 17.06 -4.60
CA LEU A 342 -9.58 17.86 -5.49
C LEU A 342 -10.38 18.58 -6.58
N SER A 343 -11.53 18.03 -6.99
CA SER A 343 -12.36 18.61 -8.06
C SER A 343 -13.42 19.60 -7.54
N LYS A 344 -13.77 19.58 -6.25
CA LYS A 344 -14.74 20.52 -5.63
C LYS A 344 -14.46 22.01 -5.90
N PRO A 345 -13.22 22.53 -5.75
CA PRO A 345 -12.88 23.91 -6.09
C PRO A 345 -13.27 24.37 -7.50
N TYR A 346 -13.49 23.42 -8.41
CA TYR A 346 -13.73 23.69 -9.81
C TYR A 346 -15.21 23.84 -10.16
N GLU A 347 -16.13 23.58 -9.24
CA GLU A 347 -17.59 23.68 -9.46
C GLU A 347 -18.03 25.09 -9.89
N ARG A 348 -17.30 26.11 -9.46
CA ARG A 348 -17.53 27.51 -9.83
C ARG A 348 -17.17 27.83 -11.28
N PHE A 349 -16.32 27.04 -11.92
CA PHE A 349 -15.98 27.26 -13.32
C PHE A 349 -17.07 26.64 -14.19
N GLY A 350 -17.94 27.49 -14.73
CA GLY A 350 -18.98 27.09 -15.67
C GLY A 350 -18.44 26.85 -17.09
N ARG A 351 -19.25 27.19 -18.09
CA ARG A 351 -18.87 27.11 -19.53
C ARG A 351 -17.84 28.15 -19.96
N GLU A 352 -17.37 28.99 -19.04
CA GLU A 352 -16.50 30.14 -19.34
C GLU A 352 -15.04 29.76 -19.69
N LEU A 353 -14.67 28.48 -19.50
CA LEU A 353 -13.32 27.96 -19.78
C LEU A 353 -12.96 27.90 -21.26
N ASP A 354 -13.89 28.15 -22.19
CA ASP A 354 -13.60 28.05 -23.62
C ASP A 354 -12.54 29.06 -24.10
N LYS A 355 -12.42 30.20 -23.41
CA LYS A 355 -11.45 31.27 -23.71
C LYS A 355 -10.18 31.22 -22.85
N ASP A 356 -10.10 30.28 -21.91
CA ASP A 356 -8.98 30.19 -20.97
C ASP A 356 -7.79 29.43 -21.60
N GLU A 357 -6.61 30.04 -21.62
CA GLU A 357 -5.39 29.45 -22.18
C GLU A 357 -4.84 28.26 -21.34
N GLU A 358 -5.30 28.14 -20.09
CA GLU A 358 -4.99 27.08 -19.14
C GLU A 358 -6.18 26.13 -18.90
N ARG A 359 -7.21 26.20 -19.76
CA ARG A 359 -8.40 25.35 -19.68
C ARG A 359 -8.09 23.85 -19.60
N HIS A 360 -6.92 23.41 -20.05
CA HIS A 360 -6.52 22.01 -19.98
C HIS A 360 -6.23 21.49 -18.58
N PHE A 361 -5.87 22.35 -17.63
CA PHE A 361 -5.76 21.96 -16.23
C PHE A 361 -7.10 22.06 -15.48
N LYS A 362 -8.04 22.90 -15.97
CA LYS A 362 -9.33 23.17 -15.29
C LYS A 362 -10.49 22.35 -15.81
N LEU A 363 -10.67 22.28 -17.13
CA LEU A 363 -11.82 21.62 -17.77
C LEU A 363 -11.99 20.14 -17.41
N PRO A 364 -10.94 19.29 -17.39
CA PRO A 364 -11.10 17.92 -16.92
C PRO A 364 -11.59 17.84 -15.47
N LEU A 365 -11.14 18.74 -14.58
CA LEU A 365 -11.58 18.77 -13.18
C LEU A 365 -13.02 19.27 -13.02
N VAL A 366 -13.43 20.28 -13.79
CA VAL A 366 -14.85 20.72 -13.86
C VAL A 366 -15.76 19.57 -14.28
N ARG A 367 -15.34 18.79 -15.28
CA ARG A 367 -16.10 17.63 -15.76
C ARG A 367 -16.14 16.53 -14.72
N LEU A 368 -14.99 16.19 -14.14
CA LEU A 368 -14.88 15.19 -13.08
C LEU A 368 -15.82 15.53 -11.90
N ARG A 369 -15.82 16.80 -11.46
CA ARG A 369 -16.73 17.27 -10.40
C ARG A 369 -18.20 17.06 -10.76
N ASN A 370 -18.60 17.45 -11.98
CA ASN A 370 -19.96 17.23 -12.47
C ASN A 370 -20.33 15.74 -12.54
N TRP A 371 -19.40 14.88 -12.96
CA TRP A 371 -19.65 13.45 -13.05
C TRP A 371 -19.81 12.80 -11.68
N ILE A 372 -18.99 13.20 -10.71
CA ILE A 372 -19.09 12.74 -9.32
C ILE A 372 -20.39 13.22 -8.69
N SER A 373 -20.71 14.52 -8.77
CA SER A 373 -21.90 15.11 -8.11
C SER A 373 -23.22 14.54 -8.62
N HIS A 374 -23.27 14.14 -9.89
CA HIS A 374 -24.44 13.51 -10.49
C HIS A 374 -24.46 11.98 -10.36
N GLY A 375 -23.52 11.37 -9.63
CA GLY A 375 -23.43 9.92 -9.46
C GLY A 375 -23.20 9.17 -10.77
N LEU A 376 -22.54 9.80 -11.74
CA LEU A 376 -22.24 9.20 -13.03
C LEU A 376 -21.08 8.21 -12.94
N ILE A 377 -20.06 8.53 -12.14
CA ILE A 377 -18.94 7.63 -11.88
C ILE A 377 -19.42 6.37 -11.16
N GLU A 378 -20.01 6.51 -9.96
CA GLU A 378 -20.53 5.39 -9.16
C GLU A 378 -21.62 4.58 -9.88
N GLY A 379 -22.44 5.25 -10.71
CA GLY A 379 -23.48 4.59 -11.48
C GLY A 379 -22.99 3.89 -12.77
N SER A 380 -21.72 4.05 -13.14
CA SER A 380 -21.10 3.44 -14.31
C SER A 380 -20.17 2.28 -13.92
N GLN A 381 -19.44 1.72 -14.89
CA GLN A 381 -18.38 0.72 -14.65
C GLN A 381 -17.01 1.38 -14.38
N THR A 382 -16.98 2.69 -14.12
CA THR A 382 -15.72 3.42 -13.93
C THR A 382 -15.22 3.27 -12.49
N HIS A 383 -13.99 2.79 -12.33
CA HIS A 383 -13.30 2.71 -11.04
C HIS A 383 -11.99 3.49 -11.09
N PHE A 384 -11.76 4.38 -10.11
CA PHE A 384 -10.47 5.06 -9.98
C PHE A 384 -9.39 4.14 -9.43
N SER A 385 -8.18 4.31 -9.96
CA SER A 385 -6.95 3.74 -9.40
C SER A 385 -6.05 4.84 -8.84
N ALA A 386 -4.88 4.46 -8.32
CA ALA A 386 -3.88 5.41 -7.84
C ALA A 386 -3.42 6.37 -8.97
N GLN A 387 -3.41 5.90 -10.21
CA GLN A 387 -3.00 6.64 -11.40
C GLN A 387 -3.97 7.81 -11.69
N GLU A 388 -5.28 7.57 -11.62
CA GLU A 388 -6.29 8.63 -11.79
C GLU A 388 -6.27 9.64 -10.65
N ALA A 389 -6.14 9.16 -9.40
CA ALA A 389 -6.04 10.02 -8.23
C ALA A 389 -4.77 10.90 -8.30
N CYS A 390 -3.63 10.31 -8.66
CA CYS A 390 -2.38 11.03 -8.88
C CYS A 390 -2.53 12.06 -10.00
N PHE A 391 -3.11 11.69 -11.15
CA PHE A 391 -3.21 12.60 -12.28
C PHE A 391 -4.10 13.79 -11.93
N THR A 392 -5.23 13.53 -11.26
CA THR A 392 -6.14 14.55 -10.72
C THR A 392 -5.41 15.49 -9.76
N PHE A 393 -4.60 14.95 -8.85
CA PHE A 393 -3.75 15.75 -7.96
C PHE A 393 -2.76 16.63 -8.72
N LEU A 394 -2.03 16.07 -9.70
CA LEU A 394 -1.03 16.81 -10.49
C LEU A 394 -1.64 18.00 -11.24
N ILE A 395 -2.76 17.79 -11.93
CA ILE A 395 -3.43 18.87 -12.67
C ILE A 395 -4.06 19.90 -11.73
N ALA A 396 -4.58 19.47 -10.56
CA ALA A 396 -5.11 20.38 -9.54
C ALA A 396 -3.99 21.25 -8.95
N MET A 397 -2.85 20.66 -8.57
CA MET A 397 -1.70 21.42 -8.07
C MET A 397 -1.16 22.40 -9.10
N LYS A 398 -1.07 21.99 -10.36
CA LYS A 398 -0.64 22.88 -11.45
C LYS A 398 -1.63 24.03 -11.65
N SER A 399 -2.93 23.78 -11.61
CA SER A 399 -3.95 24.81 -11.79
C SER A 399 -4.09 25.76 -10.59
N MET A 400 -4.05 25.24 -9.36
CA MET A 400 -4.28 26.04 -8.15
C MET A 400 -3.03 26.75 -7.65
N PHE A 401 -1.83 26.24 -7.92
CA PHE A 401 -0.58 26.76 -7.35
C PHE A 401 0.49 27.06 -8.41
N ASN A 402 0.19 26.81 -9.68
CA ASN A 402 1.15 26.91 -10.80
C ASN A 402 2.42 26.06 -10.59
N GLN A 403 2.31 24.96 -9.83
CA GLN A 403 3.44 24.08 -9.54
C GLN A 403 3.38 22.80 -10.36
N GLU A 404 4.50 22.45 -11.00
CA GLU A 404 4.71 21.13 -11.56
C GLU A 404 5.56 20.33 -10.58
N MET A 405 4.96 19.35 -9.89
CA MET A 405 5.62 18.61 -8.82
C MET A 405 5.29 17.13 -8.90
N TYR A 406 6.28 16.28 -8.62
CA TYR A 406 6.14 14.83 -8.72
C TYR A 406 6.58 14.09 -7.44
N GLY A 407 6.69 14.80 -6.33
CA GLY A 407 7.25 14.30 -5.09
C GLY A 407 8.78 14.24 -5.13
N GLN A 408 9.36 13.88 -3.99
CA GLN A 408 10.80 13.70 -3.84
C GLN A 408 11.28 12.62 -4.84
N HIS A 409 12.37 12.90 -5.56
CA HIS A 409 12.92 11.99 -6.59
C HIS A 409 11.91 11.53 -7.66
N ASN A 410 10.94 12.38 -8.04
CA ASN A 410 9.89 12.06 -9.01
C ASN A 410 9.04 10.83 -8.64
N GLU A 411 8.83 10.60 -7.35
CA GLU A 411 8.12 9.46 -6.82
C GLU A 411 6.77 9.16 -7.51
N LEU A 412 5.93 10.18 -7.72
CA LEU A 412 4.63 10.04 -8.35
C LEU A 412 4.72 9.59 -9.82
N LYS A 413 5.86 9.84 -10.50
CA LYS A 413 6.07 9.30 -11.86
C LYS A 413 6.18 7.78 -11.88
N ARG A 414 6.51 7.14 -10.75
CA ARG A 414 6.62 5.66 -10.65
C ARG A 414 5.28 4.94 -10.79
N LEU A 415 4.16 5.65 -10.58
CA LEU A 415 2.82 5.11 -10.83
C LEU A 415 2.56 4.86 -12.32
N TYR A 416 3.26 5.62 -13.19
CA TYR A 416 3.08 5.58 -14.63
C TYR A 416 4.21 4.83 -15.34
N PRO A 417 3.96 4.29 -16.55
CA PRO A 417 5.01 3.77 -17.42
C PRO A 417 6.08 4.83 -17.73
N GLN A 418 7.36 4.43 -17.69
CA GLN A 418 8.49 5.36 -17.83
C GLN A 418 8.70 5.89 -19.26
N GLU A 419 8.10 5.25 -20.28
CA GLU A 419 8.31 5.61 -21.68
C GLU A 419 7.49 6.84 -22.09
N SER A 420 8.12 8.02 -22.14
CA SER A 420 7.43 9.21 -22.66
C SER A 420 7.17 9.08 -24.18
N PRO A 421 5.91 9.06 -24.62
CA PRO A 421 5.60 8.96 -26.04
C PRO A 421 6.05 10.21 -26.78
N ARG A 422 6.49 10.06 -28.03
CA ARG A 422 6.91 11.22 -28.84
C ARG A 422 5.69 12.07 -29.15
N HIS A 423 5.88 13.39 -29.25
CA HIS A 423 4.81 14.35 -29.54
C HIS A 423 3.94 13.95 -30.76
N GLN A 424 4.58 13.45 -31.83
CA GLN A 424 3.87 12.95 -33.00
C GLN A 424 2.95 11.77 -32.69
N ASP A 425 3.41 10.83 -31.85
CA ASP A 425 2.61 9.68 -31.46
C ASP A 425 1.37 10.13 -30.68
N ILE A 426 1.46 11.21 -29.89
CA ILE A 426 0.32 11.80 -29.18
C ILE A 426 -0.72 12.34 -30.16
N LEU A 427 -0.28 13.15 -31.13
CA LEU A 427 -1.16 13.74 -32.14
C LEU A 427 -1.86 12.67 -32.98
N GLU A 428 -1.14 11.63 -33.42
CA GLU A 428 -1.72 10.54 -34.21
C GLU A 428 -2.81 9.80 -33.43
N ASN A 429 -2.61 9.59 -32.12
CA ASN A 429 -3.62 8.97 -31.27
C ASN A 429 -4.84 9.88 -31.07
N LEU A 430 -4.64 11.18 -30.85
CA LEU A 430 -5.75 12.14 -30.71
C LEU A 430 -6.59 12.22 -31.98
N VAL A 431 -5.96 12.23 -33.15
CA VAL A 431 -6.67 12.21 -34.44
C VAL A 431 -7.47 10.92 -34.61
N GLY A 432 -6.86 9.76 -34.31
CA GLY A 432 -7.58 8.49 -34.36
C GLY A 432 -8.79 8.47 -33.41
N MET A 433 -8.62 8.95 -32.19
CA MET A 433 -9.70 9.08 -31.22
C MET A 433 -10.82 10.00 -31.68
N TYR A 434 -10.46 11.16 -32.23
CA TYR A 434 -11.44 12.06 -32.80
C TYR A 434 -12.25 11.35 -33.87
N GLN A 435 -11.60 10.64 -34.79
CA GLN A 435 -12.26 9.96 -35.90
C GLN A 435 -13.17 8.81 -35.46
N HIS A 436 -12.78 8.05 -34.43
CA HIS A 436 -13.46 6.83 -34.03
C HIS A 436 -14.43 7.00 -32.86
N GLN A 437 -14.14 7.88 -31.91
CA GLN A 437 -14.91 8.01 -30.65
C GLN A 437 -15.67 9.33 -30.54
N TYR A 438 -15.19 10.41 -31.19
CA TYR A 438 -15.73 11.76 -31.01
C TYR A 438 -16.12 12.46 -32.31
N ARG A 439 -16.21 11.72 -33.42
CA ARG A 439 -16.53 12.30 -34.72
C ARG A 439 -17.99 12.74 -34.72
N HIS A 440 -18.21 14.04 -34.86
CA HIS A 440 -19.54 14.61 -34.98
C HIS A 440 -19.55 15.72 -36.03
N GLN A 441 -20.66 15.86 -36.76
CA GLN A 441 -20.74 16.79 -37.90
C GLN A 441 -20.75 18.26 -37.46
N TYR A 442 -21.28 18.54 -36.27
CA TYR A 442 -21.58 19.90 -35.80
C TYR A 442 -20.98 20.22 -34.43
N ALA A 443 -20.15 19.34 -33.87
CA ALA A 443 -19.66 19.49 -32.50
C ALA A 443 -18.17 19.22 -32.42
N ASN A 444 -17.48 20.02 -31.63
CA ASN A 444 -16.08 19.78 -31.32
C ASN A 444 -15.95 18.58 -30.34
N PRO A 445 -14.75 17.97 -30.21
CA PRO A 445 -14.58 16.79 -29.36
C PRO A 445 -14.98 17.02 -27.90
N LEU A 446 -14.74 18.23 -27.37
CA LEU A 446 -15.08 18.58 -26.00
C LEU A 446 -16.61 18.63 -25.81
N GLU A 447 -17.37 19.15 -26.76
CA GLU A 447 -18.83 19.13 -26.75
C GLU A 447 -19.38 17.70 -26.83
N VAL A 448 -18.79 16.85 -27.68
CA VAL A 448 -19.21 15.44 -27.77
C VAL A 448 -18.99 14.70 -26.45
N ILE A 449 -17.85 14.92 -25.79
CA ILE A 449 -17.60 14.36 -24.45
C ILE A 449 -18.66 14.86 -23.46
N HIS A 450 -18.99 16.16 -23.48
CA HIS A 450 -20.01 16.73 -22.62
C HIS A 450 -21.37 16.06 -22.84
N TRP A 451 -21.75 15.82 -24.10
CA TRP A 451 -23.03 15.19 -24.41
C TRP A 451 -23.12 13.72 -24.01
N LYS A 452 -22.05 12.95 -24.24
CA LYS A 452 -21.95 11.53 -23.85
C LYS A 452 -22.03 11.33 -22.34
N THR A 453 -21.54 12.30 -21.58
CA THR A 453 -21.40 12.23 -20.12
C THR A 453 -22.53 12.94 -19.37
N GLN A 454 -23.75 12.94 -19.93
CA GLN A 454 -24.94 13.52 -19.31
C GLN A 454 -26.10 12.53 -19.24
N LYS A 455 -26.86 12.56 -18.13
CA LYS A 455 -28.07 11.73 -17.99
C LYS A 455 -29.17 12.14 -18.96
N ASP A 456 -29.24 13.42 -19.31
CA ASP A 456 -30.42 13.98 -19.97
C ASP A 456 -30.47 13.77 -21.48
N ASN A 457 -29.33 13.52 -22.11
CA ASN A 457 -29.23 13.37 -23.57
C ASN A 457 -29.61 11.97 -24.08
N ASN A 458 -30.05 11.09 -23.18
CA ASN A 458 -30.45 9.75 -23.59
C ASN A 458 -31.82 9.76 -24.26
N PRO A 459 -31.95 9.07 -25.42
CA PRO A 459 -33.24 8.91 -26.07
C PRO A 459 -34.22 8.18 -25.16
N LYS A 460 -35.51 8.44 -25.37
CA LYS A 460 -36.58 7.71 -24.70
C LYS A 460 -36.81 6.38 -25.39
N LYS A 461 -37.00 5.33 -24.61
CA LYS A 461 -37.57 4.04 -25.01
C LYS A 461 -39.05 4.22 -25.36
N GLU A 462 -39.63 3.23 -26.02
CA GLU A 462 -41.07 3.20 -26.37
C GLU A 462 -41.98 3.30 -25.14
N ASN A 463 -41.54 2.82 -23.98
CA ASN A 463 -42.27 2.90 -22.70
C ASN A 463 -42.11 4.26 -21.97
N GLY A 464 -41.42 5.23 -22.57
CA GLY A 464 -41.19 6.57 -22.01
C GLY A 464 -39.99 6.68 -21.07
N GLU A 465 -39.35 5.58 -20.66
CA GLU A 465 -38.10 5.60 -19.88
C GLU A 465 -36.93 6.08 -20.75
N LYS A 466 -35.95 6.78 -20.18
CA LYS A 466 -34.71 7.07 -20.92
C LYS A 466 -33.82 5.81 -20.97
N TYR A 467 -33.15 5.58 -22.09
CA TYR A 467 -31.98 4.69 -22.10
C TYR A 467 -30.95 5.20 -21.07
N GLN A 468 -30.07 4.34 -20.57
CA GLN A 468 -29.04 4.71 -19.59
C GLN A 468 -27.63 4.53 -20.16
N TYR A 469 -27.41 4.96 -21.41
CA TYR A 469 -26.12 4.77 -22.11
C TYR A 469 -24.93 5.32 -21.33
N TRP A 470 -25.14 6.39 -20.56
CA TRP A 470 -24.14 6.97 -19.65
C TRP A 470 -23.55 5.97 -18.65
N LYS A 471 -24.25 4.86 -18.32
CA LYS A 471 -23.75 3.82 -17.42
C LYS A 471 -22.68 2.94 -18.08
N ASP A 472 -22.72 2.84 -19.40
CA ASP A 472 -21.79 2.04 -20.19
C ASP A 472 -20.54 2.82 -20.59
N GLU A 473 -20.54 4.14 -20.42
CA GLU A 473 -19.43 5.04 -20.77
C GLU A 473 -18.21 4.83 -19.86
N ASN A 474 -17.03 5.02 -20.44
CA ASN A 474 -15.75 5.03 -19.73
C ASN A 474 -15.36 6.47 -19.41
N TYR A 475 -15.60 6.90 -18.17
CA TYR A 475 -15.35 8.27 -17.76
C TYR A 475 -13.85 8.59 -17.63
N LEU A 476 -12.99 7.59 -17.43
CA LEU A 476 -11.54 7.79 -17.42
C LEU A 476 -11.03 8.14 -18.81
N MET A 477 -11.51 7.43 -19.84
CA MET A 477 -11.22 7.76 -21.23
C MET A 477 -11.64 9.21 -21.53
N HIS A 478 -12.83 9.62 -21.08
CA HIS A 478 -13.32 10.98 -21.26
C HIS A 478 -12.52 12.02 -20.47
N PHE A 479 -12.02 11.67 -19.28
CA PHE A 479 -11.21 12.54 -18.43
C PHE A 479 -9.88 12.89 -19.11
N TYR A 480 -9.12 11.87 -19.54
CA TYR A 480 -7.84 12.08 -20.24
C TYR A 480 -8.03 12.71 -21.63
N ALA A 481 -9.10 12.33 -22.35
CA ALA A 481 -9.43 12.97 -23.62
C ALA A 481 -9.77 14.46 -23.44
N ALA A 482 -10.52 14.81 -22.39
CA ALA A 482 -10.84 16.21 -22.10
C ALA A 482 -9.57 17.02 -21.84
N TYR A 483 -8.60 16.49 -21.07
CA TYR A 483 -7.29 17.12 -20.87
C TYR A 483 -6.56 17.36 -22.20
N LEU A 484 -6.39 16.32 -23.02
CA LEU A 484 -5.61 16.44 -24.26
C LEU A 484 -6.28 17.33 -25.32
N PHE A 485 -7.59 17.18 -25.54
CA PHE A 485 -8.31 18.03 -26.51
C PHE A 485 -8.40 19.49 -26.08
N SER A 486 -8.48 19.77 -24.78
CA SER A 486 -8.46 21.15 -24.29
C SER A 486 -7.07 21.80 -24.40
N ALA A 487 -6.00 20.99 -24.45
CA ALA A 487 -4.65 21.42 -24.78
C ALA A 487 -4.42 21.63 -26.29
N THR A 488 -5.38 21.26 -27.16
CA THR A 488 -5.26 21.53 -28.61
C THR A 488 -5.79 22.91 -28.98
N ARG A 489 -4.99 23.64 -29.76
CA ARG A 489 -5.38 24.87 -30.44
C ARG A 489 -5.68 24.57 -31.91
N GLN A 490 -6.81 25.08 -32.37
CA GLN A 490 -7.16 25.08 -33.78
C GLN A 490 -6.44 26.25 -34.47
N ILE A 491 -5.54 25.96 -35.41
CA ILE A 491 -4.86 26.98 -36.21
C ILE A 491 -5.68 27.23 -37.48
N ASN A 492 -5.99 28.50 -37.74
CA ASN A 492 -6.59 28.93 -38.99
C ASN A 492 -5.56 28.82 -40.12
N PRO A 493 -5.84 28.15 -41.26
CA PRO A 493 -4.85 27.95 -42.33
C PRO A 493 -4.23 29.26 -42.87
N HIS A 494 -4.90 30.39 -42.68
CA HIS A 494 -4.51 31.71 -43.16
C HIS A 494 -3.54 32.48 -42.23
N ASP A 495 -3.36 32.06 -40.97
CA ASP A 495 -2.54 32.78 -39.98
C ASP A 495 -1.03 32.41 -40.03
N ARG A 496 -0.58 31.63 -41.03
CA ARG A 496 0.83 31.20 -41.13
C ARG A 496 1.63 32.02 -42.15
N SER A 497 2.35 33.02 -41.68
CA SER A 497 3.46 33.67 -42.37
C SER A 497 4.81 33.21 -41.80
N GLY A 498 5.27 31.99 -42.11
CA GLY A 498 6.55 31.51 -41.58
C GLY A 498 6.91 30.09 -42.03
N THR A 499 8.18 29.88 -42.34
CA THR A 499 8.79 28.78 -43.10
C THR A 499 8.96 27.44 -42.36
N GLU A 500 8.19 27.15 -41.30
CA GLU A 500 8.38 25.91 -40.54
C GLU A 500 7.59 24.71 -41.10
N GLN A 501 8.26 23.57 -41.11
CA GLN A 501 7.95 22.34 -41.86
C GLN A 501 6.53 21.82 -41.65
N LYS A 502 5.93 21.40 -42.77
CA LYS A 502 4.55 20.92 -42.92
C LYS A 502 4.49 19.39 -42.84
N TYR A 503 3.50 18.86 -42.13
CA TYR A 503 2.93 17.54 -42.43
C TYR A 503 1.45 17.70 -42.82
N PRO A 504 1.13 17.86 -44.11
CA PRO A 504 -0.23 17.67 -44.57
C PRO A 504 -0.48 16.16 -44.73
N ARG A 505 -1.13 15.50 -43.76
CA ARG A 505 -1.70 14.18 -44.05
C ARG A 505 -3.01 14.38 -44.79
N ARG A 506 -3.02 14.09 -46.09
CA ARG A 506 -4.25 13.90 -46.87
C ARG A 506 -5.04 12.77 -46.22
N VAL A 507 -6.17 13.10 -45.60
CA VAL A 507 -7.21 12.10 -45.30
C VAL A 507 -8.06 12.02 -46.55
N THR A 508 -7.71 11.11 -47.46
CA THR A 508 -8.66 10.65 -48.48
C THR A 508 -9.68 9.78 -47.74
N SER A 509 -10.85 10.33 -47.43
CA SER A 509 -12.01 9.47 -47.16
C SER A 509 -12.35 8.81 -48.47
N ASP A 510 -12.28 7.48 -48.52
CA ASP A 510 -12.90 6.73 -49.59
C ASP A 510 -14.35 7.20 -49.75
N LYS A 511 -14.66 7.59 -50.99
CA LYS A 511 -15.96 7.75 -51.65
C LYS A 511 -17.13 8.07 -50.71
N PHE A 512 -17.75 9.23 -50.92
CA PHE A 512 -18.97 9.77 -50.27
C PHE A 512 -18.73 10.81 -49.16
N ASN A 513 -18.25 12.02 -49.52
CA ASN A 513 -18.91 13.32 -49.25
C ASN A 513 -17.97 14.48 -49.70
N PRO A 514 -18.23 15.21 -50.81
CA PRO A 514 -17.31 16.21 -51.35
C PRO A 514 -17.41 17.61 -50.73
N PHE A 515 -18.24 17.83 -49.70
CA PHE A 515 -18.36 19.16 -49.09
C PHE A 515 -17.89 19.15 -47.63
N ILE A 516 -16.84 19.95 -47.39
CA ILE A 516 -16.19 20.27 -46.11
C ILE A 516 -15.09 19.26 -45.68
N GLN A 517 -13.96 19.28 -46.40
CA GLN A 517 -12.66 18.92 -45.82
C GLN A 517 -12.14 20.16 -45.06
N VAL A 518 -12.39 20.26 -43.76
CA VAL A 518 -11.63 21.21 -42.94
C VAL A 518 -10.39 20.49 -42.42
N CYS A 519 -9.25 20.78 -43.04
CA CYS A 519 -7.95 20.48 -42.48
C CYS A 519 -7.71 21.44 -41.30
N TYR A 520 -8.23 21.09 -40.12
CA TYR A 520 -7.85 21.78 -38.90
C TYR A 520 -6.42 21.36 -38.54
N TYR A 521 -5.48 22.29 -38.64
CA TYR A 521 -4.17 22.11 -38.02
C TYR A 521 -4.37 22.21 -36.51
N HIS A 522 -4.20 21.09 -35.82
CA HIS A 522 -4.22 21.06 -34.36
C HIS A 522 -2.77 21.22 -33.90
N GLU A 523 -2.52 22.25 -33.11
CA GLU A 523 -1.28 22.38 -32.35
C GLU A 523 -1.58 21.93 -30.92
N LEU A 524 -0.91 20.87 -30.48
CA LEU A 524 -0.98 20.43 -29.10
C LEU A 524 -0.03 21.31 -28.29
N LYS A 525 -0.56 22.09 -27.35
CA LYS A 525 0.25 22.85 -26.41
C LYS A 525 1.19 21.88 -25.68
N ASP A 526 2.45 22.25 -25.56
CA ASP A 526 3.38 21.48 -24.75
C ASP A 526 3.02 21.69 -23.27
N THR A 527 2.57 20.61 -22.63
CA THR A 527 2.16 20.61 -21.23
C THR A 527 2.85 19.45 -20.53
N PRO A 528 3.21 19.61 -19.25
CA PRO A 528 4.06 18.63 -18.57
C PRO A 528 3.44 17.25 -18.43
N PHE A 529 2.10 17.16 -18.48
CA PHE A 529 1.39 15.90 -18.26
C PHE A 529 0.83 15.26 -19.54
N ASN A 530 1.15 15.79 -20.73
CA ASN A 530 0.73 15.20 -22.01
C ASN A 530 1.13 13.72 -22.13
N GLY A 531 2.37 13.39 -21.75
CA GLY A 531 2.90 12.02 -21.80
C GLY A 531 2.15 11.05 -20.89
N ILE A 532 1.82 11.48 -19.68
CA ILE A 532 1.03 10.68 -18.72
C ILE A 532 -0.40 10.48 -19.25
N ALA A 533 -1.05 11.57 -19.66
CA ALA A 533 -2.43 11.56 -20.11
C ALA A 533 -2.65 10.62 -21.30
N ILE A 534 -1.75 10.65 -22.30
CA ILE A 534 -1.90 9.81 -23.49
C ILE A 534 -1.63 8.33 -23.21
N GLN A 535 -0.69 8.00 -22.33
CA GLN A 535 -0.44 6.61 -21.94
C GLN A 535 -1.67 6.02 -21.25
N GLN A 536 -2.25 6.77 -20.30
CA GLN A 536 -3.46 6.35 -19.61
C GLN A 536 -4.63 6.24 -20.58
N LEU A 537 -4.77 7.19 -21.49
CA LEU A 537 -5.82 7.14 -22.51
C LEU A 537 -5.72 5.90 -23.41
N ARG A 538 -4.51 5.49 -23.81
CA ARG A 538 -4.29 4.24 -24.55
C ARG A 538 -4.73 3.02 -23.76
N GLN A 539 -4.34 2.94 -22.49
CA GLN A 539 -4.77 1.84 -21.60
C GLN A 539 -6.29 1.74 -21.52
N GLN A 540 -6.99 2.88 -21.43
CA GLN A 540 -8.45 2.92 -21.40
C GLN A 540 -9.08 2.51 -22.75
N LEU A 541 -8.46 2.88 -23.88
CA LEU A 541 -8.91 2.46 -25.21
C LEU A 541 -8.74 0.96 -25.43
N ASP A 542 -7.61 0.39 -25.02
CA ASP A 542 -7.35 -1.05 -25.14
C ASP A 542 -8.33 -1.85 -24.29
N TYR A 543 -8.60 -1.38 -23.06
CA TYR A 543 -9.64 -1.94 -22.20
C TYR A 543 -11.03 -1.92 -22.87
N GLU A 544 -11.43 -0.77 -23.43
CA GLU A 544 -12.72 -0.64 -24.12
C GLU A 544 -12.84 -1.54 -25.35
N GLN A 545 -11.75 -1.69 -26.13
CA GLN A 545 -11.73 -2.60 -27.28
C GLN A 545 -11.87 -4.06 -26.82
N ALA A 546 -11.14 -4.47 -25.78
CA ALA A 546 -11.22 -5.81 -25.21
C ALA A 546 -12.64 -6.11 -24.68
N ARG A 547 -13.23 -5.16 -23.96
CA ARG A 547 -14.61 -5.25 -23.44
C ARG A 547 -15.62 -5.42 -24.57
N ARG A 548 -15.56 -4.59 -25.61
CA ARG A 548 -16.47 -4.69 -26.77
C ARG A 548 -16.34 -6.04 -27.48
N LYS A 549 -15.11 -6.55 -27.62
CA LYS A 549 -14.87 -7.87 -28.21
C LYS A 549 -15.52 -8.98 -27.36
N PHE A 550 -15.32 -8.95 -26.05
CA PHE A 550 -15.93 -9.89 -25.11
C PHE A 550 -17.47 -9.85 -25.15
N ASP A 551 -18.07 -8.66 -25.18
CA ASP A 551 -19.52 -8.50 -25.27
C ASP A 551 -20.09 -9.04 -26.58
N CYS A 552 -19.38 -8.83 -27.70
CA CYS A 552 -19.73 -9.40 -29.01
C CYS A 552 -19.67 -10.94 -28.98
N GLU A 553 -18.61 -11.52 -28.42
CA GLU A 553 -18.45 -12.98 -28.28
C GLU A 553 -19.53 -13.58 -27.36
N ARG A 554 -19.83 -12.92 -26.23
CA ARG A 554 -20.90 -13.33 -25.32
C ARG A 554 -22.27 -13.30 -26.01
N ARG A 555 -22.58 -12.25 -26.78
CA ARG A 555 -23.82 -12.18 -27.57
C ARG A 555 -23.88 -13.28 -28.62
N HIS A 556 -22.78 -13.54 -29.32
CA HIS A 556 -22.73 -14.61 -30.32
C HIS A 556 -22.99 -15.99 -29.68
N ASN A 557 -22.37 -16.26 -28.53
CA ASN A 557 -22.55 -17.51 -27.77
C ASN A 557 -23.98 -17.68 -27.23
N LEU A 558 -24.62 -16.59 -26.76
CA LEU A 558 -26.02 -16.63 -26.32
C LEU A 558 -26.98 -16.87 -27.50
N LEU A 559 -26.72 -16.26 -28.67
CA LEU A 559 -27.49 -16.49 -29.88
C LEU A 559 -27.29 -17.90 -30.45
N ALA A 560 -26.09 -18.47 -30.32
CA ALA A 560 -25.81 -19.86 -30.69
C ALA A 560 -26.57 -20.85 -29.79
N LYS A 561 -26.55 -20.64 -28.46
CA LYS A 561 -27.30 -21.48 -27.49
C LYS A 561 -28.82 -21.34 -27.61
N GLY A 562 -29.32 -20.18 -28.01
CA GLY A 562 -30.75 -19.94 -28.24
C GLY A 562 -31.32 -20.53 -29.53
N ARG A 563 -30.48 -21.07 -30.43
CA ARG A 563 -30.92 -21.73 -31.67
C ARG A 563 -31.11 -23.24 -31.54
N ASP A 564 -30.73 -23.84 -30.40
CA ASP A 564 -30.82 -25.30 -30.18
C ASP A 564 -32.14 -25.77 -29.53
N THR A 565 -33.06 -24.87 -29.18
CA THR A 565 -34.43 -25.28 -28.79
C THR A 565 -35.31 -25.38 -30.03
N LYS A 566 -35.33 -26.56 -30.66
CA LYS A 566 -36.44 -26.92 -31.56
C LYS A 566 -37.76 -26.83 -30.77
N PRO A 567 -38.86 -26.33 -31.38
CA PRO A 567 -40.18 -26.48 -30.77
C PRO A 567 -40.45 -27.98 -30.66
N ILE A 568 -40.71 -28.45 -29.44
CA ILE A 568 -41.32 -29.75 -29.22
C ILE A 568 -42.76 -29.58 -29.71
N ASN A 569 -43.06 -30.19 -30.86
CA ASN A 569 -44.42 -30.35 -31.37
C ASN A 569 -45.22 -31.29 -30.46
#